data_AF-A0A973F7F7-F1
#
_entry.id   AF-A0A973F7F7-F1
#
_cell.length_a   1.000
_cell.length_b   1.000
_cell.length_c   1.000
_cell.angle_alpha   90.00
_cell.angle_beta   90.00
_cell.angle_gamma   90.00
#
_symmetry.space_group_name_H-M   'P 1'
#
loop_
_entity.id
_entity.type
_entity.pdbx_description
1 polymer ?
#
loop_
_entity_poly.entity_id
_entity_poly.type
_entity_poly.pdbx_seq_one_letter_code
_entity_poly.pdbx_strand_id
1 'polypeptide(L)' 'MTPLMLAAWGGRPNVVRLLIDNMADVNAKNNDGNTALMEAAENHQDGGRREHADIMGMLKAAGARE' A
#
# COMPACT_ATOMS: atom_id res chain seq x y z
N MET A 1 -8.13 8.64 2.68
CA MET A 1 -7.87 7.72 1.55
C MET A 1 -6.92 8.44 0.59
N THR A 2 -5.78 7.84 0.23
CA THR A 2 -4.72 8.46 -0.60
C THR A 2 -4.51 7.68 -1.89
N PRO A 3 -3.82 8.25 -2.91
CA PRO A 3 -3.43 7.50 -4.11
C PRO A 3 -2.60 6.24 -3.78
N LEU A 4 -1.78 6.31 -2.74
CA LEU A 4 -0.97 5.18 -2.28
C LEU A 4 -1.82 4.07 -1.69
N MET A 5 -2.85 4.39 -0.90
CA MET A 5 -3.82 3.41 -0.39
C MET A 5 -4.57 2.71 -1.52
N LEU A 6 -5.04 3.46 -2.52
CA LEU A 6 -5.75 2.88 -3.67
C LEU A 6 -4.85 1.96 -4.50
N ALA A 7 -3.57 2.34 -4.68
CA ALA A 7 -2.59 1.51 -5.37
C ALA A 7 -2.27 0.22 -4.57
N ALA A 8 -2.19 0.33 -3.25
CA ALA A 8 -1.94 -0.77 -2.33
C ALA A 8 -3.12 -1.76 -2.29
N TRP A 9 -4.34 -1.23 -2.11
CA TRP A 9 -5.60 -1.99 -2.15
C TRP A 9 -5.85 -2.66 -3.50
N GLY A 10 -5.44 -2.01 -4.60
CA GLY A 10 -5.61 -2.53 -5.96
C GLY A 10 -4.53 -3.50 -6.43
N GLY A 11 -3.57 -3.87 -5.58
CA GLY A 11 -2.48 -4.78 -5.96
C GLY A 11 -1.57 -4.25 -7.06
N ARG A 12 -1.26 -2.94 -7.08
CA ARG A 12 -0.48 -2.28 -8.16
C ARG A 12 0.95 -1.91 -7.72
N PRO A 13 1.91 -2.85 -7.67
CA PRO A 13 3.26 -2.61 -7.13
C PRO A 13 4.03 -1.51 -7.89
N ASN A 14 3.86 -1.43 -9.20
CA ASN A 14 4.51 -0.39 -10.02
C ASN A 14 4.04 1.03 -9.63
N VAL A 15 2.76 1.18 -9.30
CA VAL A 15 2.18 2.47 -8.88
C VAL A 15 2.60 2.80 -7.46
N VAL A 16 2.61 1.80 -6.57
CA VAL A 16 3.12 1.95 -5.20
C VAL A 16 4.56 2.45 -5.21
N ARG A 17 5.43 1.82 -6.01
CA ARG A 17 6.83 2.24 -6.13
C ARG A 17 6.96 3.67 -6.65
N LEU A 18 6.25 4.02 -7.72
CA LEU A 18 6.26 5.39 -8.26
C LEU A 18 5.86 6.43 -7.19
N LEU A 19 4.83 6.13 -6.40
CA LEU A 19 4.36 7.03 -5.35
C LEU A 19 5.38 7.16 -4.20
N ILE A 20 5.99 6.05 -3.77
CA ILE A 20 7.07 6.07 -2.78
C ILE A 20 8.27 6.89 -3.28
N ASP A 21 8.69 6.68 -4.54
CA ASP A 21 9.79 7.43 -5.16
C ASP A 21 9.49 8.94 -5.25
N ASN A 22 8.20 9.32 -5.31
CA ASN A 22 7.73 10.70 -5.26
C ASN A 22 7.45 11.20 -3.83
N MET A 23 8.03 10.58 -2.80
CA MET A 23 7.90 10.96 -1.39
C MET A 23 6.44 10.96 -0.87
N ALA A 24 5.59 10.09 -1.39
CA ALA A 24 4.24 9.92 -0.85
C ALA A 24 4.30 9.50 0.63
N ASP A 25 3.41 10.07 1.44
CA ASP A 25 3.31 9.70 2.85
C ASP A 25 2.75 8.28 3.00
N VAL A 26 3.64 7.36 3.34
CA VAL A 26 3.33 5.93 3.54
C VAL A 26 2.56 5.65 4.83
N ASN A 27 2.55 6.60 5.77
CA ASN A 27 1.90 6.49 7.08
C ASN A 27 0.62 7.33 7.18
N ALA A 28 0.21 7.98 6.09
CA ALA A 28 -1.07 8.67 6.04
C ALA A 28 -2.20 7.72 6.44
N LYS A 29 -3.18 8.24 7.18
CA LYS A 29 -4.38 7.50 7.61
C LYS A 29 -5.61 8.02 6.88
N ASN A 30 -6.50 7.11 6.49
CA ASN A 30 -7.81 7.48 5.97
C ASN A 30 -8.78 7.81 7.13
N ASN A 31 -10.05 8.07 6.82
CA ASN A 31 -11.06 8.40 7.84
C ASN A 31 -11.38 7.22 8.77
N ASP A 32 -11.10 6.00 8.32
CA ASP A 32 -11.25 4.75 9.08
C ASP A 32 -9.99 4.43 9.90
N GLY A 33 -8.95 5.24 9.81
CA GLY A 33 -7.67 5.05 10.50
C GLY A 33 -6.69 4.12 9.77
N ASN A 34 -7.03 3.62 8.59
CA ASN A 34 -6.20 2.68 7.83
C ASN A 34 -5.04 3.39 7.11
N THR A 35 -3.88 2.73 7.11
CA THR A 35 -2.71 3.10 6.28
C THR A 35 -2.71 2.32 4.97
N ALA A 36 -1.84 2.70 4.03
CA ALA A 36 -1.67 1.93 2.79
C ALA A 36 -1.24 0.47 3.04
N LEU A 37 -0.53 0.20 4.14
CA LEU A 37 -0.12 -1.15 4.52
C LEU A 37 -1.33 -1.99 4.96
N MET A 38 -2.25 -1.41 5.73
CA MET A 38 -3.50 -2.06 6.13
C MET A 38 -4.39 -2.37 4.93
N GLU A 39 -4.52 -1.41 4.01
CA GLU A 39 -5.30 -1.57 2.77
C GLU A 39 -4.75 -2.69 1.87
N ALA A 40 -3.42 -2.85 1.80
CA ALA A 40 -2.78 -3.99 1.10
C ALA A 40 -3.02 -5.35 1.80
N ALA A 41 -3.26 -5.35 3.12
CA ALA A 41 -3.53 -6.56 3.89
C ALA A 41 -5.01 -6.95 3.87
N GLU A 42 -5.94 -6.00 3.68
CA GLU A 42 -7.37 -6.30 3.63
C GLU A 42 -7.76 -6.99 2.30
N ASN A 43 -7.15 -6.61 1.17
CA ASN A 43 -7.59 -7.05 -0.14
C ASN A 43 -6.84 -8.26 -0.70
N HIS A 44 -6.99 -9.42 -0.05
CA HIS A 44 -6.42 -10.69 -0.54
C HIS A 44 -7.33 -11.48 -1.50
N GLN A 45 -8.48 -10.92 -1.89
CA GLN A 45 -9.60 -11.70 -2.41
C GLN A 45 -9.48 -12.12 -3.88
N ASP A 46 -8.56 -11.56 -4.68
CA ASP A 46 -8.62 -11.70 -6.15
C ASP A 46 -7.33 -12.21 -6.82
N GLY A 47 -6.82 -13.37 -6.38
CA GLY A 47 -5.76 -14.13 -7.07
C GLY A 47 -4.34 -13.54 -7.05
N GLY A 48 -4.19 -12.24 -6.82
CA GLY A 48 -2.91 -11.50 -6.81
C GLY A 48 -2.16 -11.52 -5.47
N ARG A 49 -2.01 -12.69 -4.85
CA ARG A 49 -1.32 -12.79 -3.53
C ARG A 49 0.16 -12.36 -3.59
N ARG A 50 0.80 -12.44 -4.75
CA ARG A 50 2.22 -12.11 -4.91
C ARG A 50 2.42 -10.59 -4.90
N GLU A 51 1.59 -9.87 -5.63
CA GLU A 51 1.64 -8.41 -5.76
C GLU A 51 1.40 -7.74 -4.41
N HIS A 52 0.46 -8.25 -3.62
CA HIS A 52 0.21 -7.73 -2.27
C HIS A 52 1.39 -8.00 -1.32
N ALA A 53 2.04 -9.16 -1.42
CA ALA A 53 3.24 -9.45 -0.65
C ALA A 53 4.40 -8.50 -1.00
N ASP A 54 4.60 -8.24 -2.31
CA ASP A 54 5.62 -7.31 -2.79
C ASP A 54 5.31 -5.87 -2.32
N ILE A 55 4.06 -5.43 -2.40
CA ILE A 55 3.61 -4.11 -1.93
C ILE A 55 3.84 -3.96 -0.42
N MET A 56 3.48 -4.97 0.38
CA MET A 56 3.76 -4.95 1.82
C MET A 56 5.26 -4.84 2.10
N GLY A 57 6.10 -5.52 1.31
CA GLY A 57 7.55 -5.40 1.38
C GLY A 57 8.05 -3.98 1.05
N MET A 58 7.54 -3.38 -0.03
CA MET A 58 7.89 -2.01 -0.44
C MET A 58 7.48 -0.99 0.61
N LEU A 59 6.26 -1.09 1.13
CA LEU A 59 5.75 -0.19 2.17
C LEU A 59 6.55 -0.33 3.48
N LYS A 60 6.85 -1.55 3.92
CA LYS A 60 7.71 -1.80 5.10
C LYS A 60 9.11 -1.23 4.91
N ALA A 61 9.71 -1.43 3.74
CA ALA A 61 11.03 -0.87 3.41
C ALA A 61 11.01 0.67 3.40
N ALA A 62 9.89 1.28 3.00
CA ALA A 62 9.67 2.72 3.06
C ALA A 62 9.34 3.25 4.48
N GLY A 63 9.29 2.38 5.49
CA GLY A 63 9.00 2.77 6.88
C GLY A 63 7.51 2.90 7.20
N ALA A 64 6.63 2.26 6.41
CA ALA A 64 5.22 2.16 6.72
C ALA A 64 4.98 1.33 7.98
N ARG A 65 4.03 1.77 8.79
CA ARG A 65 3.64 1.17 10.06
C ARG A 65 2.15 0.84 10.01
N GLU A 66 1.75 -0.12 10.82
CA GLU A 66 0.35 -0.41 11.14
C GLU A 66 -0.20 0.71 12.06
#